data_AF-A0A1G0BUX4-F1
#
_entry.id   AF-A0A1G0BUX4-F1
#
_cell.length_a   1.000
_cell.length_b   1.000
_cell.length_c   1.000
_cell.angle_alpha   90.00
_cell.angle_beta   90.00
_cell.angle_gamma   90.00
#
_symmetry.space_group_name_H-M   'P 1'
#
loop_
_entity.id
_entity.type
_entity.pdbx_description
1 polymer ?
#
loop_
_entity_poly.entity_id
_entity_poly.type
_entity_poly.pdbx_seq_one_letter_code
_entity_poly.pdbx_strand_id
1 'polypeptide(L)'
;MSLVIDTLRTSTITEELSDAEISIIAGLFEIQDYKAGQAIIRPGFDQPDNLYILAHGEIQVKIQSSEGEAAIHVLKPGDLAGIITFAGGTSEHISATLSAVGDTKLLSLPKAKFETLINTHPMIVYKVMRGVVRDVHGIVRRMNAQSVELSNYIYRIHGRY
;
A
#
# COMPACT_ATOMS: atom_id res chain seq x y z
N MET A 1 -9.44 -3.20 22.18
CA MET A 1 -9.65 -2.55 20.86
C MET A 1 -9.11 -3.50 19.81
N SER A 2 -9.84 -3.75 18.71
CA SER A 2 -9.40 -4.73 17.70
C SER A 2 -8.26 -4.15 16.87
N LEU A 3 -7.16 -4.90 16.68
CA LEU A 3 -6.00 -4.55 15.84
C LEU A 3 -6.38 -3.90 14.49
N VAL A 4 -7.48 -4.37 13.90
CA VAL A 4 -8.05 -3.86 12.64
C VAL A 4 -8.40 -2.37 12.73
N ILE A 5 -9.20 -1.98 13.72
CA ILE A 5 -9.64 -0.58 13.90
C ILE A 5 -8.44 0.33 14.20
N ASP A 6 -7.51 -0.13 15.04
CA ASP A 6 -6.35 0.66 15.41
C ASP A 6 -5.46 0.91 14.19
N THR A 7 -5.23 -0.12 13.36
CA THR A 7 -4.46 0.01 12.12
C THR A 7 -5.17 0.90 11.11
N LEU A 8 -6.49 0.74 10.94
CA LEU A 8 -7.26 1.57 10.01
C LEU A 8 -7.09 3.05 10.34
N ARG A 9 -7.18 3.42 11.63
CA ARG A 9 -6.99 4.81 12.08
C ARG A 9 -5.60 5.40 11.78
N THR A 10 -4.59 4.57 11.54
CA THR A 10 -3.25 5.02 11.15
C THR A 10 -3.06 5.15 9.64
N SER A 11 -3.99 4.61 8.84
CA SER A 11 -3.89 4.59 7.39
C SER A 11 -4.57 5.80 6.75
N THR A 12 -3.93 6.31 5.69
CA THR A 12 -4.44 7.42 4.86
C THR A 12 -5.80 7.12 4.25
N ILE A 13 -6.14 5.83 4.09
CA ILE A 13 -7.38 5.40 3.46
C ILE A 13 -8.65 5.77 4.25
N THR A 14 -8.55 5.92 5.57
CA THR A 14 -9.71 6.21 6.43
C THR A 14 -9.82 7.65 6.93
N GLU A 15 -8.98 8.57 6.46
CA GLU A 15 -8.94 9.98 6.92
C GLU A 15 -10.29 10.71 6.84
N GLU A 16 -11.14 10.34 5.86
CA GLU A 16 -12.44 10.99 5.62
C GLU A 16 -13.65 10.15 6.08
N LEU A 17 -13.39 8.99 6.69
CA LEU A 17 -14.41 8.07 7.18
C LEU A 17 -14.75 8.44 8.64
N SER A 18 -16.04 8.48 8.95
CA SER A 18 -16.53 8.56 10.32
C SER A 18 -16.31 7.24 11.05
N ASP A 19 -16.37 7.25 12.39
CA ASP A 19 -16.21 6.03 13.20
C ASP A 19 -17.21 4.93 12.85
N ALA A 20 -18.44 5.30 12.47
CA ALA A 20 -19.45 4.36 12.01
C ALA A 20 -19.06 3.71 10.67
N GLU A 21 -18.55 4.51 9.73
CA GLU A 21 -18.07 4.00 8.43
C GLU A 21 -16.81 3.14 8.58
N ILE A 22 -15.88 3.53 9.47
CA ILE A 22 -14.71 2.72 9.83
C ILE A 22 -15.15 1.36 10.38
N SER A 23 -16.18 1.33 11.23
CA SER A 23 -16.69 0.08 11.79
C SER A 23 -17.28 -0.84 10.72
N ILE A 24 -17.96 -0.29 9.72
CA ILE A 24 -18.53 -1.05 8.59
C ILE A 24 -17.39 -1.66 7.75
N ILE A 25 -16.42 -0.85 7.33
CA ILE A 25 -15.33 -1.36 6.47
C ILE A 25 -14.38 -2.28 7.22
N ALA A 26 -14.17 -2.09 8.53
CA ALA A 26 -13.37 -2.97 9.37
C ALA A 26 -13.85 -4.42 9.33
N GLY A 27 -15.15 -4.65 9.21
CA GLY A 27 -15.73 -5.99 9.07
C GLY A 27 -15.42 -6.70 7.75
N LEU A 28 -14.87 -5.99 6.76
CA LEU A 28 -14.48 -6.56 5.47
C LEU A 28 -13.01 -7.00 5.42
N PHE A 29 -12.20 -6.54 6.38
CA PHE A 29 -10.78 -6.87 6.44
C PHE A 29 -10.53 -8.23 7.11
N GLU A 30 -9.53 -8.94 6.59
CA GLU A 30 -8.98 -10.17 7.16
C GLU A 30 -7.53 -9.94 7.59
N ILE A 31 -7.11 -10.57 8.68
CA ILE A 31 -5.71 -10.49 9.14
C ILE A 31 -4.93 -11.61 8.46
N GLN A 32 -3.81 -11.27 7.84
CA GLN A 32 -2.88 -12.22 7.24
C GLN A 32 -1.49 -12.08 7.89
N ASP A 33 -0.94 -13.21 8.30
CA ASP A 33 0.36 -13.33 8.95
C ASP A 33 1.42 -13.79 7.96
N TYR A 34 2.56 -13.11 7.95
CA TYR A 34 3.71 -13.42 7.12
C TYR A 34 4.97 -13.54 7.98
N LYS A 35 5.85 -14.46 7.57
CA LYS A 35 7.18 -14.68 8.14
C LYS A 35 8.25 -14.00 7.29
N ALA A 36 9.42 -13.77 7.90
CA ALA A 36 10.58 -13.20 7.24
C ALA A 36 10.87 -13.90 5.89
N GLY A 37 11.05 -13.11 4.84
CA GLY A 37 11.33 -13.57 3.48
C GLY A 37 10.12 -14.05 2.68
N GLN A 38 8.93 -14.18 3.29
CA GLN A 38 7.72 -14.56 2.54
C GLN A 38 7.30 -13.42 1.62
N ALA A 39 7.04 -13.75 0.37
CA ALA A 39 6.53 -12.80 -0.60
C ALA A 39 5.02 -12.63 -0.46
N ILE A 40 4.59 -11.38 -0.51
CA ILE A 40 3.18 -10.96 -0.40
C ILE A 40 2.63 -10.68 -1.80
N ILE A 41 3.41 -9.99 -2.63
CA ILE A 41 3.09 -9.66 -4.03
C ILE A 41 4.30 -9.98 -4.89
N ARG A 42 4.08 -10.58 -6.07
CA ARG A 42 5.15 -10.90 -7.03
C ARG A 42 4.76 -10.51 -8.47
N PRO A 43 5.65 -9.85 -9.22
CA PRO A 43 5.46 -9.60 -10.65
C PRO A 43 5.20 -10.88 -11.44
N GLY A 44 4.24 -10.85 -12.37
CA GLY A 44 3.98 -11.94 -13.31
C GLY A 44 3.28 -13.17 -12.72
N PHE A 45 2.86 -13.13 -11.45
CA PHE A 45 2.03 -14.16 -10.84
C PHE A 45 0.58 -13.68 -10.74
N ASP A 46 -0.35 -14.60 -10.98
CA ASP A 46 -1.75 -14.36 -10.65
C ASP A 46 -1.92 -14.30 -9.13
N GLN A 47 -2.57 -13.26 -8.64
CA GLN A 47 -2.73 -12.98 -7.22
C GLN A 47 -4.05 -12.26 -6.97
N PRO A 48 -4.65 -12.41 -5.78
CA PRO A 48 -5.92 -11.76 -5.47
C PRO A 48 -5.83 -10.23 -5.61
N ASP A 49 -6.88 -9.64 -6.18
CA ASP A 49 -7.11 -8.19 -6.19
C ASP A 49 -7.45 -7.71 -4.77
N ASN A 50 -6.44 -7.64 -3.91
CA ASN A 50 -6.61 -7.24 -2.52
C ASN A 50 -5.87 -5.94 -2.26
N LEU A 51 -6.50 -5.07 -1.50
CA LEU A 51 -5.80 -3.96 -0.86
C LEU A 51 -5.22 -4.46 0.47
N TYR A 52 -3.97 -4.14 0.73
CA TYR A 52 -3.30 -4.47 1.97
C TYR A 52 -2.97 -3.22 2.75
N ILE A 53 -3.13 -3.27 4.07
CA ILE A 53 -2.65 -2.24 5.00
C ILE A 53 -1.70 -2.93 5.97
N LEU A 54 -0.48 -2.42 6.08
CA LEU A 54 0.49 -2.95 7.02
C LEU A 54 0.06 -2.61 8.46
N ALA A 55 -0.20 -3.63 9.27
CA ALA A 55 -0.58 -3.47 10.68
C ALA A 55 0.62 -3.56 11.62
N HIS A 56 1.57 -4.44 11.30
CA HIS A 56 2.77 -4.67 12.11
C HIS A 56 3.90 -5.22 11.25
N GLY A 57 5.14 -4.88 11.60
CA GLY A 57 6.35 -5.32 10.90
C GLY A 57 6.75 -4.37 9.78
N GLU A 58 7.50 -4.91 8.83
CA GLU A 58 8.04 -4.16 7.69
C GLU A 58 7.91 -5.00 6.41
N ILE A 59 7.67 -4.33 5.29
CA ILE A 59 7.62 -4.94 3.97
C ILE A 59 8.63 -4.26 3.07
N GLN A 60 9.56 -5.04 2.53
CA GLN A 60 10.53 -4.56 1.57
C GLN A 60 9.96 -4.63 0.15
N VAL A 61 10.08 -3.53 -0.58
CA VAL A 61 9.71 -3.40 -1.99
C VAL A 61 10.98 -3.50 -2.82
N LYS A 62 11.07 -4.52 -3.67
CA LYS A 62 12.23 -4.78 -4.54
C LYS A 62 11.83 -4.73 -6.00
N ILE A 63 12.68 -4.16 -6.84
CA ILE A 63 12.54 -4.21 -8.30
C ILE A 63 13.69 -5.01 -8.90
N GLN A 64 13.44 -5.65 -10.03
CA GLN A 64 14.49 -6.27 -10.83
C GLN A 64 15.27 -5.18 -11.57
N SER A 65 16.58 -5.12 -11.35
CA SER A 65 17.53 -4.26 -12.04
C SER A 65 18.47 -5.11 -12.91
N SER A 66 19.25 -4.45 -13.77
CA SER A 66 20.34 -5.07 -14.55
C SER A 66 21.42 -5.71 -13.67
N GLU A 67 21.58 -5.23 -12.43
CA GLU A 67 22.56 -5.73 -11.46
C GLU A 67 21.99 -6.74 -10.45
N GLY A 68 20.69 -7.09 -10.56
CA GLY A 68 19.99 -7.99 -9.65
C GLY A 68 18.77 -7.33 -8.98
N GLU A 69 18.27 -7.93 -7.89
CA GLU A 69 17.18 -7.33 -7.11
C GLU A 69 17.69 -6.13 -6.29
N ALA A 70 17.05 -4.97 -6.46
CA ALA A 70 17.34 -3.77 -5.68
C ALA A 70 16.15 -3.40 -4.79
N ALA A 71 16.39 -3.22 -3.49
CA ALA A 71 15.39 -2.70 -2.57
C ALA A 71 15.24 -1.18 -2.76
N ILE A 72 14.04 -0.73 -3.12
CA ILE A 72 13.76 0.69 -3.42
C ILE A 72 12.94 1.37 -2.34
N HIS A 73 12.22 0.60 -1.53
CA HIS A 73 11.36 1.14 -0.48
C HIS A 73 11.10 0.12 0.62
N VAL A 74 10.71 0.61 1.79
CA VAL A 74 10.23 -0.21 2.91
C VAL A 74 8.91 0.40 3.39
N LEU A 75 7.84 -0.38 3.33
CA LEU A 75 6.54 0.01 3.87
C LEU A 75 6.54 -0.16 5.38
N LYS A 76 5.87 0.78 6.05
CA LYS A 76 5.70 0.86 7.50
C LYS A 76 4.23 0.69 7.90
N PRO A 77 3.92 0.41 9.18
CA PRO A 77 2.54 0.32 9.64
C PRO A 77 1.70 1.55 9.23
N GLY A 78 0.54 1.29 8.63
CA GLY A 78 -0.36 2.29 8.02
C GLY A 78 -0.25 2.40 6.50
N ASP A 79 0.89 2.01 5.91
CA ASP A 79 1.13 2.08 4.46
C ASP A 79 0.29 1.04 3.70
N LEU A 80 -0.02 1.40 2.45
CA LEU A 80 -0.82 0.58 1.53
C LEU A 80 0.06 -0.29 0.61
N ALA A 81 -0.46 -1.47 0.26
CA ALA A 81 0.07 -2.34 -0.78
C ALA A 81 -1.07 -2.95 -1.62
N GLY A 82 -0.75 -3.48 -2.81
CA GLY A 82 -1.76 -4.06 -3.72
C GLY A 82 -2.65 -3.04 -4.43
N ILE A 83 -2.29 -1.76 -4.38
CA ILE A 83 -3.10 -0.65 -4.93
C ILE A 83 -3.40 -0.84 -6.43
N ILE A 84 -2.42 -1.31 -7.21
CA ILE A 84 -2.53 -1.41 -8.68
C ILE A 84 -3.71 -2.29 -9.09
N THR A 85 -3.75 -3.54 -8.63
CA THR A 85 -4.80 -4.49 -9.02
C THR A 85 -6.12 -4.18 -8.32
N PHE A 86 -6.07 -3.74 -7.06
CA PHE A 86 -7.25 -3.28 -6.34
C PHE A 86 -7.96 -2.13 -7.07
N ALA A 87 -7.23 -1.14 -7.58
CA ALA A 87 -7.77 0.01 -8.30
C ALA A 87 -8.12 -0.26 -9.78
N GLY A 88 -8.08 -1.53 -10.22
CA GLY A 88 -8.49 -1.93 -11.58
C GLY A 88 -7.36 -2.02 -12.61
N GLY A 89 -6.10 -1.91 -12.18
CA GLY A 89 -4.95 -2.30 -12.99
C GLY A 89 -4.82 -3.81 -13.15
N THR A 90 -3.92 -4.25 -14.02
CA THR A 90 -3.64 -5.68 -14.25
C THR A 90 -2.38 -6.12 -13.49
N SER A 91 -2.27 -7.42 -13.23
CA SER A 91 -1.09 -8.02 -12.59
C SER A 91 0.20 -7.79 -13.39
N GLU A 92 0.10 -7.55 -14.71
CA GLU A 92 1.22 -7.19 -15.59
C GLU A 92 1.84 -5.83 -15.25
N HIS A 93 1.09 -4.92 -14.62
CA HIS A 93 1.61 -3.63 -14.18
C HIS A 93 2.37 -3.71 -12.84
N ILE A 94 2.36 -4.85 -12.16
CA ILE A 94 3.14 -5.07 -10.95
C ILE A 94 4.61 -5.28 -11.36
N SER A 95 5.45 -4.29 -11.09
CA SER A 95 6.90 -4.33 -11.39
C SER A 95 7.79 -4.62 -10.19
N ALA A 96 7.21 -4.67 -8.99
CA ALA A 96 7.95 -4.85 -7.75
C ALA A 96 7.47 -6.07 -6.96
N THR A 97 8.42 -6.78 -6.35
CA THR A 97 8.18 -7.83 -5.37
C THR A 97 8.06 -7.21 -3.99
N LEU A 98 6.99 -7.54 -3.26
CA LEU A 98 6.84 -7.17 -1.86
C LEU A 98 7.10 -8.40 -1.00
N SER A 99 8.00 -8.27 -0.02
CA SER A 99 8.36 -9.36 0.88
C SER A 99 8.43 -8.89 2.33
N ALA A 100 7.95 -9.72 3.25
CA ALA A 100 8.05 -9.44 4.67
C ALA A 100 9.52 -9.49 5.12
N VAL A 101 9.97 -8.47 5.84
CA VAL A 101 11.34 -8.45 6.41
C VAL A 101 11.43 -9.33 7.66
N GLY A 102 10.35 -9.36 8.44
CA GLY A 102 10.23 -10.10 9.69
C GLY A 102 8.85 -10.71 9.86
N ASP A 103 8.45 -10.94 11.12
CA ASP A 103 7.07 -11.27 11.44
C ASP A 103 6.18 -10.06 11.13
N THR A 104 5.33 -10.20 10.12
CA THR A 104 4.54 -9.12 9.54
C THR A 104 3.05 -9.46 9.58
N LYS A 105 2.21 -8.50 9.96
CA LYS A 105 0.74 -8.62 9.91
C LYS A 105 0.18 -7.63 8.91
N LEU A 106 -0.62 -8.12 7.98
CA LEU A 106 -1.36 -7.33 7.01
C LEU A 106 -2.86 -7.40 7.28
N LEU A 107 -3.54 -6.28 7.16
CA LEU A 107 -4.98 -6.28 6.92
C LEU A 107 -5.19 -6.42 5.41
N SER A 108 -5.94 -7.43 5.00
CA SER A 108 -6.29 -7.69 3.60
C SER A 108 -7.76 -7.38 3.37
N LEU A 109 -8.05 -6.52 2.40
CA LEU A 109 -9.40 -6.23 1.91
C LEU A 109 -9.54 -6.77 0.49
N PRO A 110 -10.25 -7.89 0.30
CA PRO A 110 -10.58 -8.37 -1.04
C PRO A 110 -11.43 -7.36 -1.78
N LYS A 111 -11.05 -7.01 -3.02
CA LYS A 111 -11.80 -6.10 -3.89
C LYS A 111 -13.25 -6.54 -4.06
N ALA A 112 -13.48 -7.84 -4.26
CA ALA A 112 -14.84 -8.38 -4.36
C ALA A 112 -15.70 -8.08 -3.14
N LYS A 113 -15.13 -8.14 -1.91
CA LYS A 113 -15.86 -7.77 -0.69
C LYS A 113 -16.10 -6.27 -0.62
N PHE A 114 -15.10 -5.46 -0.97
CA PHE A 114 -15.23 -4.01 -1.01
C PHE A 114 -16.30 -3.55 -2.01
N GLU A 115 -16.37 -4.16 -3.19
CA GLU A 115 -17.34 -3.81 -4.24
C GLU A 115 -18.79 -4.11 -3.84
N THR A 116 -19.04 -4.99 -2.85
CA THR A 116 -20.39 -5.15 -2.27
C THR A 116 -20.93 -3.87 -1.65
N LEU A 117 -20.05 -2.94 -1.25
CA LEU A 117 -20.43 -1.63 -0.71
C LEU A 117 -20.90 -0.66 -1.79
N ILE A 118 -20.69 -0.91 -3.08
CA ILE A 118 -21.11 0.02 -4.16
C ILE A 118 -22.62 0.26 -4.09
N ASN A 119 -23.41 -0.79 -3.87
CA ASN A 119 -24.86 -0.70 -3.83
C ASN A 119 -25.42 -0.40 -2.44
N THR A 120 -24.67 -0.70 -1.37
CA THR A 120 -25.16 -0.57 0.02
C THR A 120 -24.64 0.68 0.73
N HIS A 121 -23.38 1.05 0.50
CA HIS A 121 -22.69 2.17 1.15
C HIS A 121 -21.78 2.93 0.14
N PRO A 122 -22.34 3.50 -0.93
CA PRO A 122 -21.56 4.12 -2.02
C PRO A 122 -20.62 5.24 -1.55
N MET A 123 -21.01 5.97 -0.50
CA MET A 123 -20.17 7.03 0.07
C MET A 123 -18.90 6.50 0.74
N ILE A 124 -18.95 5.30 1.34
CA ILE A 124 -17.76 4.64 1.90
C ILE A 124 -16.80 4.30 0.77
N VAL A 125 -17.32 3.71 -0.31
CA VAL A 125 -16.51 3.37 -1.50
C VAL A 125 -15.82 4.61 -2.06
N TYR A 126 -16.58 5.68 -2.27
CA TYR A 126 -16.04 6.94 -2.77
C TYR A 126 -14.92 7.51 -1.88
N LYS A 127 -15.14 7.57 -0.57
CA LYS A 127 -14.15 8.08 0.40
C LYS A 127 -12.88 7.23 0.45
N VAL A 128 -13.03 5.90 0.41
CA VAL A 128 -11.92 4.95 0.38
C VAL A 128 -11.09 5.11 -0.89
N MET A 129 -11.73 5.24 -2.05
CA MET A 129 -11.02 5.49 -3.31
C MET A 129 -10.31 6.85 -3.32
N ARG A 130 -10.91 7.90 -2.72
CA ARG A 130 -10.18 9.17 -2.48
C ARG A 130 -8.96 8.95 -1.58
N GLY A 131 -9.07 8.09 -0.58
CA GLY A 131 -7.97 7.66 0.29
C GLY A 131 -6.83 7.02 -0.48
N VAL A 132 -7.14 6.08 -1.36
CA VAL A 132 -6.15 5.44 -2.25
C VAL A 132 -5.46 6.47 -3.14
N VAL A 133 -6.21 7.41 -3.74
CA VAL A 133 -5.63 8.47 -4.57
C VAL A 133 -4.72 9.41 -3.76
N ARG A 134 -5.12 9.79 -2.54
CA ARG A 134 -4.30 10.59 -1.62
C ARG A 134 -2.98 9.88 -1.28
N ASP A 135 -3.04 8.57 -1.02
CA ASP A 135 -1.87 7.76 -0.75
C ASP A 135 -0.89 7.72 -1.93
N VAL A 136 -1.41 7.45 -3.14
CA VAL A 136 -0.63 7.45 -4.39
C VAL A 136 0.01 8.81 -4.65
N HIS A 137 -0.72 9.92 -4.45
CA HIS A 137 -0.13 11.26 -4.54
C HIS A 137 1.01 11.47 -3.53
N GLY A 138 0.86 10.96 -2.31
CA GLY A 138 1.91 10.97 -1.30
C GLY A 138 3.16 10.22 -1.75
N ILE A 139 2.99 9.02 -2.33
CA ILE A 139 4.09 8.20 -2.87
C ILE A 139 4.80 8.94 -4.01
N VAL A 140 4.05 9.44 -5.01
CA VAL A 140 4.64 10.17 -6.16
C VAL A 140 5.39 11.41 -5.71
N ARG A 141 4.85 12.18 -4.76
CA ARG A 141 5.53 13.36 -4.23
C ARG A 141 6.85 13.00 -3.54
N ARG A 142 6.87 11.94 -2.73
CA ARG A 142 8.08 11.46 -2.05
C ARG A 142 9.13 10.98 -3.06
N MET A 143 8.72 10.19 -4.06
CA MET A 143 9.63 9.71 -5.11
C MET A 143 10.22 10.86 -5.93
N ASN A 144 9.41 11.84 -6.32
CA ASN A 144 9.89 13.00 -7.06
C ASN A 144 10.88 13.83 -6.25
N ALA A 145 10.63 14.03 -4.95
CA ALA A 145 11.56 14.73 -4.06
C ALA A 145 12.93 14.01 -3.98
N GLN A 146 12.92 12.69 -3.81
CA GLN A 146 14.13 11.86 -3.80
C GLN A 146 14.88 11.93 -5.14
N SER A 147 14.16 11.89 -6.26
CA SER A 147 14.77 12.01 -7.59
C SER A 147 15.44 13.37 -7.80
N VAL A 148 14.84 14.46 -7.30
CA VAL A 148 15.43 15.81 -7.37
C VAL A 148 16.69 15.89 -6.49
N GLU A 149 16.65 15.36 -5.27
CA GLU A 149 17.82 15.33 -4.38
C GLU A 149 18.99 14.56 -4.99
N LEU A 150 18.73 13.38 -5.58
CA LEU A 150 19.75 12.58 -6.24
C LEU A 150 20.34 13.29 -7.45
N SER A 151 19.50 13.94 -8.27
CA SER A 151 19.93 14.76 -9.39
C SER A 151 20.85 15.89 -8.92
N ASN A 152 20.47 16.61 -7.87
CA ASN A 152 21.28 17.70 -7.30
C ASN A 152 22.65 17.20 -6.79
N TYR A 153 22.69 16.00 -6.21
CA TYR A 153 23.93 15.37 -5.76
C TYR A 153 24.85 14.99 -6.94
N ILE A 154 24.30 14.32 -7.97
CA ILE A 154 25.04 13.86 -9.15
C ILE A 154 25.58 15.04 -9.97
N TYR A 155 24.75 16.05 -10.22
CA TYR A 155 25.11 17.18 -11.07
C TYR A 155 25.89 18.28 -10.35
N ARG A 156 26.17 18.15 -9.04
CA ARG A 156 26.82 19.19 -8.22
C ARG A 156 26.24 20.59 -8.49
N ILE A 157 24.91 20.72 -8.57
CA ILE A 157 24.26 22.05 -8.64
C ILE A 157 24.27 22.73 -7.25
N HIS A 158 25.34 22.52 -6.48
CA HIS A 158 25.81 23.45 -5.46
C HIS A 158 26.83 24.40 -6.12
N GLY A 159 26.36 25.13 -7.13
CA GLY A 159 26.85 26.48 -7.34
C GLY A 159 26.28 27.32 -6.22
N ARG A 160 27.16 27.84 -5.35
CA ARG A 160 26.95 28.91 -4.35
C ARG A 160 25.67 29.72 -4.58
N TYR A 161 24.86 29.96 -3.55
CA TYR A 161 24.93 31.13 -2.64
C TYR A 161 24.02 30.90 -1.43
#